data_AF-A0A535T7J2-F1
#
_entry.id   AF-A0A535T7J2-F1
#
_cell.length_a   1.000
_cell.length_b   1.000
_cell.length_c   1.000
_cell.angle_alpha   90.00
_cell.angle_beta   90.00
_cell.angle_gamma   90.00
#
_symmetry.space_group_name_H-M   'P 1'
#
loop_
_entity.id
_entity.type
_entity.pdbx_description
1 polymer ?
#
loop_
_entity_poly.entity_id
_entity_poly.type
_entity_poly.pdbx_seq_one_letter_code
_entity_poly.pdbx_strand_id
1 'polypeptide(L)'
;MAAPTAQEVSKVRVTELIKREEERFRNARPRSHELWNQAREVLPRGVPSSFQDAAPQPVFADHGKGSRIWDVDGNEYIDFHNG
;
A
#
# COMPACT_ATOMS: atom_id res chain seq x y z
N MET A 1 9.69 26.15 -29.98
CA MET A 1 8.89 26.68 -28.86
C MET A 1 8.40 25.49 -28.05
N ALA A 2 8.86 25.31 -26.82
CA ALA A 2 8.42 24.20 -25.97
C ALA A 2 7.03 24.54 -25.39
N ALA A 3 6.06 23.68 -25.60
CA ALA A 3 4.73 23.82 -25.00
C ALA A 3 4.83 23.59 -23.48
N PRO A 4 4.06 24.32 -22.64
CA PRO A 4 4.02 24.06 -21.21
C PRO A 4 3.28 22.74 -20.99
N THR A 5 4.01 21.68 -20.62
CA THR A 5 3.46 20.31 -20.50
C THR A 5 2.74 20.04 -19.16
N ALA A 6 2.71 21.02 -18.25
CA ALA A 6 2.05 20.85 -16.96
C ALA A 6 0.57 21.17 -17.08
N GLN A 7 -0.28 20.14 -17.08
CA GLN A 7 -1.71 20.31 -16.86
C GLN A 7 -1.98 20.48 -15.37
N GLU A 8 -2.84 21.43 -15.02
CA GLU A 8 -3.28 21.61 -13.65
C GLU A 8 -4.12 20.40 -13.19
N VAL A 9 -3.72 19.79 -12.08
CA VAL A 9 -4.41 18.65 -11.50
C VAL A 9 -5.47 19.15 -10.51
N SER A 10 -6.73 18.77 -10.73
CA SER A 10 -7.84 19.12 -9.84
C SER A 10 -7.64 18.53 -8.43
N LYS A 11 -7.52 19.41 -7.43
CA LYS A 11 -7.38 19.01 -6.02
C LYS A 11 -8.57 18.20 -5.51
N VAL A 12 -9.79 18.59 -5.92
CA VAL A 12 -11.02 17.86 -5.56
C VAL A 12 -10.96 16.45 -6.11
N ARG A 13 -10.55 16.29 -7.37
CA ARG A 13 -10.45 14.99 -8.00
C ARG A 13 -9.40 14.10 -7.34
N VAL A 14 -8.26 14.67 -6.95
CA VAL A 14 -7.21 13.93 -6.23
C VAL A 14 -7.74 13.39 -4.91
N THR A 15 -8.43 14.21 -4.12
CA THR A 15 -9.02 13.78 -2.85
C THR A 15 -10.05 12.66 -3.03
N GLU A 16 -10.92 12.76 -4.04
CA GLU A 16 -11.88 11.70 -4.36
C GLU A 16 -11.20 10.37 -4.72
N LEU A 17 -10.14 10.44 -5.54
CA LEU A 17 -9.39 9.27 -5.96
C LEU A 17 -8.65 8.62 -4.79
N ILE A 18 -8.01 9.41 -3.92
CA ILE A 18 -7.35 8.89 -2.72
C ILE A 18 -8.35 8.12 -1.88
N LYS A 19 -9.50 8.71 -1.55
CA LYS A 19 -10.52 8.05 -0.73
C LYS A 19 -10.99 6.73 -1.36
N ARG A 20 -11.31 6.75 -2.65
CA ARG A 20 -11.80 5.57 -3.39
C ARG A 20 -10.76 4.45 -3.41
N GLU A 21 -9.50 4.77 -3.72
CA GLU A 21 -8.46 3.75 -3.82
C GLU A 21 -8.02 3.24 -2.44
N GLU A 22 -8.02 4.07 -1.40
CA GLU A 22 -7.76 3.60 -0.03
C GLU A 22 -8.84 2.62 0.47
N GLU A 23 -10.13 2.91 0.22
CA GLU A 23 -11.23 2.00 0.55
C GLU A 23 -11.09 0.68 -0.20
N ARG A 24 -10.84 0.75 -1.52
CA ARG A 24 -10.56 -0.44 -2.34
C ARG A 24 -9.35 -1.22 -1.83
N PHE A 25 -8.29 -0.52 -1.41
CA PHE A 25 -7.07 -1.14 -0.93
C PHE A 25 -7.31 -1.92 0.37
N ARG A 26 -8.02 -1.32 1.34
CA ARG A 26 -8.38 -1.98 2.60
C ARG A 26 -9.28 -3.18 2.38
N ASN A 27 -10.31 -3.04 1.53
CA ASN A 27 -11.27 -4.12 1.26
C ASN A 27 -10.62 -5.35 0.61
N ALA A 28 -9.54 -5.16 -0.16
CA ALA A 28 -8.79 -6.26 -0.77
C ALA A 28 -7.76 -6.90 0.17
N ARG A 29 -7.54 -6.34 1.39
CA ARG A 29 -6.47 -6.76 2.32
C ARG A 29 -6.94 -6.92 3.78
N PRO A 30 -8.04 -7.64 4.05
CA PRO A 30 -8.54 -7.82 5.41
C PRO A 30 -7.55 -8.58 6.32
N ARG A 31 -6.85 -9.59 5.81
CA ARG A 31 -5.90 -10.39 6.60
C ARG A 31 -4.66 -9.59 6.98
N SER A 32 -4.14 -8.79 6.06
CA SER A 32 -3.07 -7.84 6.38
C SER A 32 -3.50 -6.87 7.50
N HIS A 33 -4.76 -6.42 7.50
CA HIS A 33 -5.29 -5.53 8.54
C HIS A 33 -5.35 -6.23 9.91
N GLU A 34 -5.81 -7.48 9.96
CA GLU A 34 -5.84 -8.28 11.18
C GLU A 34 -4.44 -8.47 11.78
N LEU A 35 -3.48 -8.88 10.95
CA LEU A 35 -2.10 -9.09 11.38
C LEU A 35 -1.44 -7.79 11.83
N TRP A 36 -1.73 -6.67 11.15
CA TRP A 36 -1.24 -5.36 11.58
C TRP A 36 -1.76 -5.00 12.97
N ASN A 37 -3.06 -5.19 13.24
CA ASN A 37 -3.62 -4.93 14.56
C ASN A 37 -3.01 -5.84 15.64
N GLN A 38 -2.75 -7.11 15.35
CA GLN A 38 -2.05 -8.00 16.28
C GLN A 38 -0.61 -7.55 16.52
N ALA A 39 0.11 -7.16 15.46
CA ALA A 39 1.49 -6.70 15.56
C ALA A 39 1.61 -5.42 16.39
N ARG A 40 0.61 -4.53 16.35
CA ARG A 40 0.59 -3.28 17.13
C ARG A 40 0.60 -3.48 18.64
N GLU A 41 0.23 -4.67 19.13
CA GLU A 41 0.28 -5.01 20.55
C GLU A 41 1.73 -5.19 21.06
N VAL A 42 2.68 -5.48 20.16
CA VAL A 42 4.05 -5.83 20.52
C VAL A 42 5.14 -5.08 19.73
N LEU A 43 4.80 -4.47 18.60
CA LEU A 43 5.70 -3.67 17.78
C LEU A 43 5.22 -2.21 17.69
N PRO A 44 6.13 -1.23 17.82
CA PRO A 44 5.81 0.17 17.55
C PRO A 44 5.20 0.33 16.15
N ARG A 45 4.00 0.93 16.09
CA ARG A 45 3.21 1.10 14.84
C ARG A 45 2.88 -0.21 14.10
N GLY A 46 3.11 -1.37 14.72
CA GLY A 46 2.80 -2.69 14.13
C GLY A 46 3.72 -3.11 12.99
N VAL A 47 4.91 -2.53 12.87
CA VAL A 47 5.90 -2.88 11.83
C VAL A 47 7.33 -2.95 12.39
N PRO A 48 8.20 -3.83 11.85
CA PRO A 48 9.60 -3.92 12.26
C PRO A 48 10.48 -2.70 11.91
N SER A 49 10.17 -2.00 10.81
CA SER A 49 10.91 -0.84 10.32
C SER A 49 9.96 0.28 9.91
N SER A 50 10.38 1.54 10.08
CA SER A 50 9.61 2.70 9.63
C SER A 50 9.34 2.73 8.12
N PHE A 51 10.17 2.05 7.32
CA PHE A 51 9.96 1.94 5.87
C PHE A 51 8.71 1.13 5.50
N GLN A 52 8.23 0.28 6.42
CA GLN A 52 7.05 -0.56 6.20
C GLN A 52 5.76 0.11 6.70
N ASP A 53 5.86 1.23 7.43
CA ASP A 53 4.70 1.99 7.89
C ASP A 53 4.11 2.79 6.73
N ALA A 54 3.01 2.29 6.16
CA ALA A 54 2.38 2.86 4.98
C ALA A 54 0.88 3.08 5.19
N ALA A 55 0.37 4.22 4.70
CA ALA A 55 -1.07 4.44 4.56
C ALA A 55 -1.60 3.71 3.31
N PRO A 56 -2.84 3.20 3.32
CA PRO A 56 -3.81 3.25 4.43
C PRO A 56 -3.57 2.20 5.53
N GLN A 57 -2.75 1.18 5.26
CA GLN A 57 -2.24 0.17 6.19
C GLN A 57 -1.01 -0.51 5.54
N PRO A 58 -0.10 -1.11 6.31
CA PRO A 58 0.98 -1.94 5.78
C PRO A 58 0.45 -3.19 5.05
N VAL A 59 1.21 -3.66 4.07
CA VAL A 59 1.00 -4.96 3.41
C VAL A 59 1.84 -6.01 4.11
N PHE A 60 1.23 -7.12 4.49
CA PHE A 60 1.94 -8.27 5.04
C PHE A 60 2.25 -9.24 3.89
N ALA A 61 3.52 -9.38 3.56
CA ALA A 61 3.96 -10.31 2.50
C ALA A 61 3.92 -11.76 2.99
N ASP A 62 3.47 -12.67 2.13
CA ASP A 62 3.51 -14.13 2.39
C ASP A 62 4.77 -14.74 1.78
N HIS A 63 4.97 -14.59 0.47
CA HIS A 63 6.15 -15.10 -0.23
C HIS A 63 6.48 -14.28 -1.49
N GLY A 64 7.67 -14.52 -2.06
CA GLY A 64 8.11 -13.93 -3.32
C GLY A 64 8.83 -14.95 -4.21
N LYS A 65 8.79 -14.73 -5.52
CA LYS A 65 9.44 -15.58 -6.53
C LYS A 65 9.81 -14.76 -7.77
N GLY A 66 11.11 -14.64 -8.03
CA GLY A 66 11.60 -13.76 -9.10
C GLY A 66 11.19 -12.32 -8.81
N SER A 67 10.64 -11.63 -9.81
CA SER A 67 10.15 -10.23 -9.68
C SER A 67 8.71 -10.13 -9.18
N ARG A 68 8.19 -11.15 -8.49
CA ARG A 68 6.80 -11.20 -8.02
C ARG A 68 6.74 -11.42 -6.51
N ILE A 69 5.78 -10.77 -5.87
CA ILE A 69 5.46 -10.92 -4.44
C ILE A 69 3.96 -11.18 -4.30
N TRP A 70 3.60 -12.02 -3.33
CA TRP A 70 2.22 -12.25 -2.92
C TRP A 70 2.05 -11.81 -1.47
N ASP A 71 0.96 -11.09 -1.18
CA ASP A 71 0.58 -10.80 0.20
C ASP A 71 -0.22 -11.93 0.84
N VAL A 72 -0.42 -11.83 2.16
CA VAL A 72 -1.21 -12.81 2.95
C VAL A 72 -2.69 -12.88 2.57
N ASP A 73 -3.16 -11.94 1.74
CA ASP A 73 -4.51 -11.89 1.20
C ASP A 73 -4.59 -12.54 -0.20
N GLY A 74 -3.46 -12.99 -0.75
CA GLY A 74 -3.35 -13.65 -2.05
C GLY A 74 -3.23 -12.69 -3.24
N ASN A 75 -3.07 -11.38 -3.00
CA ASN A 75 -2.84 -10.42 -4.08
C ASN A 75 -1.40 -10.56 -4.60
N GLU A 76 -1.25 -10.54 -5.92
CA GLU A 76 0.04 -10.64 -6.60
C GLU A 76 0.52 -9.26 -7.09
N TYR A 77 1.80 -8.99 -6.90
CA TYR A 77 2.46 -7.75 -7.29
C TYR A 77 3.69 -8.05 -8.14
N ILE A 78 3.99 -7.16 -9.09
CA ILE A 78 5.33 -7.07 -9.66
C ILE A 78 6.16 -6.16 -8.75
N ASP A 79 7.26 -6.69 -8.23
CA ASP A 79 8.12 -5.94 -7.30
C ASP A 79 9.06 -5.00 -8.07
N PHE A 80 8.72 -3.72 -8.05
CA PHE A 80 9.60 -2.64 -8.50
C PHE A 80 10.35 -1.96 -7.35
N HIS A 81 9.98 -2.26 -6.11
CA HIS A 81 10.66 -1.72 -4.93
C HIS A 81 12.00 -2.43 -4.70
N ASN A 82 12.04 -3.75 -4.93
CA ASN A 82 13.18 -4.65 -4.74
C ASN A 82 13.65 -4.81 -3.28
N GLY A 83 12.71 -4.68 -2.33
CA GLY A 83 13.00 -4.73 -0.88
C GLY A 83 13.78 -3.54 -0.35
#